data_AF-A0A962SAG8-F1
#
_entry.id   AF-A0A962SAG8-F1
#
_cell.length_a   1.000
_cell.length_b   1.000
_cell.length_c   1.000
_cell.angle_alpha   90.00
_cell.angle_beta   90.00
_cell.angle_gamma   90.00
#
_symmetry.space_group_name_H-M   'P 1'
#
loop_
_entity.id
_entity.type
_entity.pdbx_description
1 polymer ?
#
loop_
_entity_poly.entity_id
_entity_poly.type
_entity_poly.pdbx_seq_one_letter_code
_entity_poly.pdbx_strand_id
1 'polypeptide(L)'
;MNNKVSAAVQQELQILVRGLVERTVHWLIRTRRFDQSIEELVDFFEPPITSLIESLPESLAKINKQSYVSRVKYFTKLGAPESLASRAAKVVPLSSSLDIVEISKSLDRPIEHVAAVYFELGAHLDLQWLRDQIALLSVRNRWHALAKSSLRSDLHYQQRHLTAEVIRQIKPLKSAAAMVEKWAGNNSSVVQYSTLITELKASSAIDFAMLSLAVNEVHKLLQSDRPLASAS
;
A
#
# COMPACT_ATOMS: atom_id res chain seq x y z
N MET A 1 26.68 -4.45 7.41
CA MET A 1 26.50 -2.98 7.28
C MET A 1 27.64 -2.30 8.04
N ASN A 2 28.72 -1.92 7.36
CA ASN A 2 29.88 -1.29 8.02
C ASN A 2 29.53 0.14 8.48
N ASN A 3 29.81 0.45 9.75
CA ASN A 3 29.93 1.73 10.49
C ASN A 3 29.89 3.11 9.76
N LYS A 4 29.04 3.32 8.76
CA LYS A 4 28.97 4.58 7.97
C LYS A 4 27.80 5.51 8.33
N VAL A 5 26.95 5.12 9.28
CA VAL A 5 25.79 5.90 9.73
C VAL A 5 25.58 5.72 11.23
N SER A 6 25.01 6.75 11.88
CA SER A 6 24.76 6.76 13.33
C SER A 6 23.88 5.59 13.77
N ALA A 7 24.02 5.17 15.03
CA ALA A 7 23.22 4.09 15.61
C ALA A 7 21.70 4.39 15.52
N ALA A 8 21.32 5.65 15.70
CA ALA A 8 19.93 6.11 15.55
C ALA A 8 19.38 5.85 14.13
N VAL A 9 20.16 6.19 13.08
CA VAL A 9 19.77 5.90 11.70
C VAL A 9 19.64 4.40 11.47
N GLN A 10 20.58 3.60 11.98
CA GLN A 10 20.54 2.15 11.83
C GLN A 10 19.29 1.53 12.48
N GLN A 11 18.94 1.99 13.68
CA GLN A 11 17.74 1.54 14.39
C GLN A 11 16.46 1.85 13.61
N GLU A 12 16.30 3.08 13.13
CA GLU A 12 15.13 3.49 12.32
C GLU A 12 15.01 2.67 11.03
N LEU A 13 16.13 2.39 10.36
CA LEU A 13 16.16 1.55 9.16
C LEU A 13 15.80 0.10 9.46
N GLN A 14 16.27 -0.46 10.58
CA GLN A 14 15.93 -1.82 10.99
C GLN A 14 14.44 -1.97 11.27
N ILE A 15 13.81 -0.99 11.95
CA ILE A 15 12.36 -1.00 12.20
C ILE A 15 11.59 -0.99 10.88
N LEU A 16 12.02 -0.14 9.93
CA LEU A 16 11.44 -0.07 8.59
C LEU A 16 11.51 -1.40 7.84
N VAL A 17 12.70 -1.98 7.77
CA VAL A 17 12.93 -3.25 7.05
C VAL A 17 12.18 -4.39 7.73
N ARG A 18 12.18 -4.45 9.07
CA ARG A 18 11.40 -5.45 9.83
C ARG A 18 9.92 -5.38 9.48
N GLY A 19 9.36 -4.17 9.43
CA GLY A 19 7.95 -3.98 9.05
C GLY A 19 7.65 -4.46 7.63
N LEU A 20 8.57 -4.23 6.68
CA LEU A 20 8.44 -4.72 5.31
C LEU A 20 8.51 -6.25 5.25
N VAL A 21 9.47 -6.87 5.93
CA VAL A 21 9.62 -8.35 5.97
C VAL A 21 8.39 -8.99 6.61
N GLU A 22 7.92 -8.48 7.76
CA GLU A 22 6.70 -8.98 8.42
C GLU A 22 5.49 -8.90 7.48
N ARG A 23 5.34 -7.81 6.73
CA ARG A 23 4.28 -7.64 5.74
C ARG A 23 4.40 -8.66 4.62
N THR A 24 5.58 -8.81 4.02
CA THR A 24 5.85 -9.75 2.92
C THR A 24 5.52 -11.19 3.34
N VAL A 25 5.98 -11.61 4.51
CA VAL A 25 5.72 -12.95 5.04
C VAL A 25 4.21 -13.17 5.26
N HIS A 26 3.52 -12.25 5.94
CA HIS A 26 2.06 -12.38 6.14
C HIS A 26 1.30 -12.43 4.81
N TRP A 27 1.72 -11.63 3.84
CA TRP A 27 1.09 -11.59 2.53
C TRP A 27 1.24 -12.92 1.79
N LEU A 28 2.45 -13.50 1.79
CA LEU A 28 2.74 -14.79 1.15
C LEU A 28 1.93 -15.91 1.80
N ILE A 29 1.91 -15.98 3.13
CA ILE A 29 1.14 -16.99 3.89
C ILE A 29 -0.35 -16.93 3.57
N ARG A 30 -0.90 -15.73 3.36
CA ARG A 30 -2.33 -15.52 3.12
C ARG A 30 -2.74 -15.74 1.66
N THR A 31 -1.86 -15.45 0.71
CA THR A 31 -2.21 -15.33 -0.72
C THR A 31 -1.73 -16.51 -1.56
N ARG A 32 -0.63 -17.15 -1.17
CA ARG A 32 -0.01 -18.24 -1.94
C ARG A 32 -0.27 -19.58 -1.30
N ARG A 33 -0.36 -20.61 -2.14
CA ARG A 33 -0.33 -22.01 -1.71
C ARG A 33 1.14 -22.39 -1.52
N PHE A 34 1.42 -23.20 -0.51
CA PHE A 34 2.79 -23.66 -0.21
C PHE A 34 3.23 -24.84 -1.09
N ASP A 35 2.72 -24.90 -2.32
CA ASP A 35 3.15 -25.84 -3.36
C ASP A 35 4.26 -25.26 -4.24
N GLN A 36 4.52 -23.95 -4.17
CA GLN A 36 5.65 -23.28 -4.81
C GLN A 36 6.89 -23.26 -3.89
N SER A 37 8.07 -23.49 -4.48
CA SER A 37 9.37 -23.31 -3.85
C SER A 37 9.70 -21.84 -3.59
N ILE A 38 10.70 -21.58 -2.74
CA ILE A 38 11.17 -20.22 -2.46
C ILE A 38 11.78 -19.61 -3.73
N GLU A 39 12.52 -20.41 -4.48
CA GLU A 39 13.17 -20.04 -5.74
C GLU A 39 12.14 -19.58 -6.77
N GLU A 40 11.04 -20.32 -6.95
CA GLU A 40 9.94 -19.93 -7.85
C GLU A 40 9.29 -18.60 -7.44
N LEU A 41 9.13 -18.36 -6.13
CA LEU A 41 8.61 -17.08 -5.64
C LEU A 41 9.58 -15.93 -5.90
N VAL A 42 10.89 -16.15 -5.72
CA VAL A 42 11.91 -15.14 -6.02
C VAL A 42 11.90 -14.81 -7.51
N ASP A 43 11.92 -15.83 -8.38
CA ASP A 43 11.88 -15.66 -9.84
C ASP A 43 10.62 -14.91 -10.30
N PHE A 44 9.48 -15.16 -9.64
CA PHE A 44 8.22 -14.49 -9.94
C PHE A 44 8.22 -13.00 -9.53
N PHE A 45 8.71 -12.68 -8.33
CA PHE A 45 8.56 -11.35 -7.73
C PHE A 45 9.76 -10.42 -7.94
N GLU A 46 10.99 -10.91 -7.99
CA GLU A 46 12.19 -10.05 -8.03
C GLU A 46 12.27 -9.16 -9.27
N PRO A 47 12.08 -9.67 -10.51
CA PRO A 47 12.15 -8.83 -11.70
C PRO A 47 11.13 -7.67 -11.69
N PRO A 48 9.82 -7.90 -11.47
CA PRO A 48 8.86 -6.81 -11.47
C PRO A 48 9.04 -5.87 -10.27
N ILE A 49 9.46 -6.36 -9.09
CA ILE A 49 9.79 -5.47 -7.96
C ILE A 49 10.97 -4.56 -8.31
N THR A 50 11.96 -5.05 -9.04
CA THR A 50 13.10 -4.24 -9.50
C THR A 50 12.64 -3.11 -10.41
N SER A 51 11.81 -3.41 -11.41
CA SER A 51 11.20 -2.38 -12.27
C SER A 51 10.34 -1.38 -11.48
N LEU A 52 9.60 -1.84 -10.46
CA LEU A 52 8.85 -0.96 -9.57
C LEU A 52 9.78 -0.03 -8.75
N ILE A 53 10.90 -0.53 -8.24
CA ILE A 53 11.88 0.29 -7.51
C ILE A 53 12.43 1.41 -8.40
N GLU A 54 12.68 1.11 -9.68
CA GLU A 54 13.16 2.07 -10.68
C GLU A 54 12.10 3.10 -11.06
N SER A 55 10.82 2.70 -11.13
CA SER A 55 9.72 3.61 -11.44
C SER A 55 9.40 4.59 -10.30
N LEU A 56 9.88 4.33 -9.08
CA LEU A 56 9.71 5.20 -7.93
C LEU A 56 10.78 6.32 -7.89
N PRO A 57 10.38 7.58 -7.63
CA PRO A 57 9.08 7.99 -7.10
C PRO A 57 8.03 8.36 -8.16
N GLU A 58 8.30 8.24 -9.46
CA GLU A 58 7.43 8.81 -10.49
C GLU A 58 6.03 8.21 -10.56
N SER A 59 5.89 6.91 -10.33
CA SER A 59 4.59 6.23 -10.23
C SER A 59 3.79 6.57 -8.97
N LEU A 60 4.34 7.33 -8.02
CA LEU A 60 3.60 7.71 -6.81
C LEU A 60 2.59 8.82 -7.10
N ALA A 61 1.44 8.76 -6.44
CA ALA A 61 0.52 9.88 -6.38
C ALA A 61 1.15 11.08 -5.66
N LYS A 62 0.62 12.29 -5.91
CA LYS A 62 1.17 13.55 -5.38
C LYS A 62 1.43 13.51 -3.87
N ILE A 63 0.47 13.02 -3.08
CA ILE A 63 0.60 12.92 -1.62
C ILE A 63 1.71 11.94 -1.22
N ASN A 64 1.84 10.81 -1.92
CA ASN A 64 2.90 9.84 -1.67
C ASN A 64 4.28 10.36 -2.06
N LYS A 65 4.39 11.14 -3.15
CA LYS A 65 5.64 11.87 -3.50
C LYS A 65 6.05 12.84 -2.38
N GLN A 66 5.09 13.57 -1.80
CA GLN A 66 5.35 14.48 -0.68
C GLN A 66 5.82 13.74 0.58
N SER A 67 5.18 12.61 0.92
CA SER A 67 5.63 11.75 2.03
C SER A 67 7.03 11.17 1.78
N TYR A 68 7.31 10.74 0.55
CA TYR A 68 8.63 10.26 0.13
C TYR A 68 9.70 11.35 0.34
N VAL A 69 9.50 12.55 -0.21
CA VAL A 69 10.43 13.68 -0.07
C VAL A 69 10.65 14.06 1.40
N SER A 70 9.57 14.09 2.19
CA SER A 70 9.65 14.37 3.63
C SER A 70 10.49 13.33 4.37
N ARG A 71 10.37 12.06 3.99
CA ARG A 71 11.11 10.95 4.60
C ARG A 71 12.58 10.95 4.18
N VAL A 72 12.90 11.30 2.93
CA VAL A 72 14.29 11.55 2.49
C VAL A 72 14.90 12.64 3.36
N LYS A 73 14.23 13.80 3.49
CA LYS A 73 14.72 14.91 4.33
C LYS A 73 14.91 14.50 5.79
N TYR A 74 14.01 13.69 6.34
CA TYR A 74 14.11 13.17 7.71
C TYR A 74 15.39 12.33 7.90
N PHE A 75 15.63 11.33 7.05
CA PHE A 75 16.81 10.48 7.17
C PHE A 75 18.11 11.25 6.90
N THR A 76 18.11 12.19 5.93
CA THR A 76 19.28 13.05 5.69
C THR A 76 19.59 13.92 6.91
N LYS A 77 18.57 14.50 7.57
CA LYS A 77 18.75 15.26 8.82
C LYS A 77 19.29 14.42 9.97
N LEU A 78 18.99 13.13 10.00
CA LEU A 78 19.57 12.17 10.96
C LEU A 78 21.02 11.74 10.61
N GLY A 79 21.57 12.24 9.50
CA GLY A 79 22.95 11.96 9.07
C GLY A 79 23.09 10.77 8.13
N ALA A 80 22.01 10.27 7.54
CA ALA A 80 22.10 9.27 6.47
C ALA A 80 22.60 9.93 5.16
N PRO A 81 23.49 9.28 4.40
CA PRO A 81 23.78 9.67 3.03
C PRO A 81 22.49 9.72 2.19
N GLU A 82 22.41 10.65 1.25
CA GLU A 82 21.18 10.86 0.44
C GLU A 82 20.73 9.60 -0.29
N SER A 83 21.65 8.80 -0.82
CA SER A 83 21.33 7.53 -1.47
C SER A 83 20.69 6.51 -0.51
N LEU A 84 21.11 6.49 0.76
CA LEU A 84 20.51 5.66 1.80
C LEU A 84 19.14 6.21 2.23
N ALA A 85 19.04 7.53 2.41
CA ALA A 85 17.78 8.20 2.75
C ALA A 85 16.70 7.98 1.68
N SER A 86 17.09 8.06 0.40
CA SER A 86 16.24 7.74 -0.76
C SER A 86 15.75 6.29 -0.72
N ARG A 87 16.64 5.32 -0.53
CA ARG A 87 16.27 3.89 -0.38
C ARG A 87 15.35 3.66 0.80
N ALA A 88 15.62 4.28 1.95
CA ALA A 88 14.80 4.21 3.14
C ALA A 88 13.38 4.76 2.92
N ALA A 89 13.28 5.87 2.17
CA ALA A 89 12.00 6.47 1.84
C ALA A 89 11.16 5.60 0.88
N LYS A 90 11.81 4.80 0.00
CA LYS A 90 11.12 3.84 -0.88
C LYS A 90 10.51 2.64 -0.13
N VAL A 91 10.99 2.29 1.08
CA VAL A 91 10.48 1.12 1.83
C VAL A 91 8.97 1.19 2.08
N VAL A 92 8.43 2.38 2.37
CA VAL A 92 7.01 2.56 2.66
C VAL A 92 6.13 2.24 1.45
N PRO A 93 6.30 2.87 0.26
CA PRO A 93 5.51 2.49 -0.91
C PRO A 93 5.77 1.05 -1.37
N LEU A 94 6.97 0.51 -1.16
CA LEU A 94 7.29 -0.90 -1.47
C LEU A 94 6.55 -1.91 -0.57
N SER A 95 5.90 -1.48 0.52
CA SER A 95 5.00 -2.35 1.30
C SER A 95 3.75 -2.81 0.51
N SER A 96 3.48 -2.20 -0.65
CA SER A 96 2.43 -2.61 -1.60
C SER A 96 2.97 -3.35 -2.83
N SER A 97 4.27 -3.65 -2.87
CA SER A 97 4.92 -4.25 -4.04
C SER A 97 4.28 -5.56 -4.49
N LEU A 98 4.05 -6.50 -3.57
CA LEU A 98 3.45 -7.80 -3.90
C LEU A 98 2.02 -7.66 -4.45
N ASP A 99 1.22 -6.74 -3.89
CA ASP A 99 -0.12 -6.45 -4.39
C ASP A 99 -0.08 -5.90 -5.82
N ILE A 100 0.85 -4.98 -6.10
CA ILE A 100 1.05 -4.37 -7.43
C ILE A 100 1.53 -5.41 -8.44
N VAL A 101 2.47 -6.29 -8.05
CA VAL A 101 2.96 -7.37 -8.92
C VAL A 101 1.83 -8.34 -9.28
N GLU A 102 1.02 -8.77 -8.30
CA GLU A 102 -0.14 -9.64 -8.57
C GLU A 102 -1.08 -9.02 -9.60
N ILE A 103 -1.43 -7.73 -9.44
CA ILE A 103 -2.32 -7.06 -10.40
C ILE A 103 -1.68 -7.00 -11.79
N SER A 104 -0.39 -6.62 -11.85
CA SER A 104 0.36 -6.53 -13.10
C SER A 104 0.39 -7.87 -13.84
N LYS A 105 0.68 -8.96 -13.13
CA LYS A 105 0.74 -10.31 -13.71
C LYS A 105 -0.64 -10.85 -14.06
N SER A 106 -1.63 -10.75 -13.16
CA SER A 106 -2.97 -11.27 -13.39
C SER A 106 -3.77 -10.52 -14.47
N LEU A 107 -3.45 -9.26 -14.74
CA LEU A 107 -4.12 -8.46 -15.76
C LEU A 107 -3.28 -8.22 -17.02
N ASP A 108 -2.04 -8.73 -17.05
CA ASP A 108 -1.05 -8.47 -18.10
C ASP A 108 -0.92 -6.96 -18.41
N ARG A 109 -0.49 -6.19 -17.40
CA ARG A 109 -0.33 -4.74 -17.49
C ARG A 109 1.04 -4.29 -16.99
N PRO A 110 1.65 -3.26 -17.61
CA PRO A 110 2.93 -2.71 -17.18
C PRO A 110 2.91 -2.31 -15.69
N ILE A 111 3.94 -2.68 -14.95
CA ILE A 111 3.96 -2.50 -13.49
C ILE A 111 3.91 -1.03 -13.07
N GLU A 112 4.50 -0.14 -13.86
CA GLU A 112 4.52 1.30 -13.63
C GLU A 112 3.11 1.90 -13.76
N HIS A 113 2.34 1.39 -14.73
CA HIS A 113 0.94 1.77 -14.91
C HIS A 113 0.08 1.29 -13.75
N VAL A 114 0.24 0.02 -13.34
CA VAL A 114 -0.48 -0.54 -12.19
C VAL A 114 -0.14 0.21 -10.92
N ALA A 115 1.14 0.50 -10.68
CA ALA A 115 1.59 1.28 -9.52
C ALA A 115 0.97 2.68 -9.51
N ALA A 116 0.96 3.37 -10.65
CA ALA A 116 0.33 4.69 -10.77
C ALA A 116 -1.16 4.65 -10.40
N VAL A 117 -1.92 3.68 -10.92
CA VAL A 117 -3.34 3.52 -10.56
C VAL A 117 -3.50 3.14 -9.09
N TYR A 118 -2.67 2.25 -8.55
CA TYR A 118 -2.71 1.83 -7.15
C TYR A 118 -2.54 3.02 -6.20
N PHE A 119 -1.51 3.85 -6.42
CA PHE A 119 -1.24 4.99 -5.56
C PHE A 119 -2.25 6.13 -5.75
N GLU A 120 -2.70 6.41 -6.98
CA GLU A 120 -3.75 7.40 -7.22
C GLU A 120 -5.08 6.99 -6.57
N LEU A 121 -5.45 5.71 -6.66
CA LEU A 121 -6.64 5.19 -5.97
C LEU A 121 -6.51 5.35 -4.45
N GLY A 122 -5.34 5.00 -3.90
CA GLY A 122 -5.08 5.14 -2.48
C GLY A 122 -5.09 6.59 -1.99
N ALA A 123 -4.68 7.53 -2.84
CA ALA A 123 -4.75 8.97 -2.56
C ALA A 123 -6.19 9.48 -2.65
N HIS A 124 -6.91 9.12 -3.71
CA HIS A 124 -8.31 9.53 -3.93
C HIS A 124 -9.24 9.07 -2.82
N LEU A 125 -9.04 7.85 -2.29
CA LEU A 125 -9.83 7.27 -1.23
C LEU A 125 -9.24 7.49 0.18
N ASP A 126 -8.22 8.33 0.34
CA ASP A 126 -7.59 8.60 1.65
C ASP A 126 -7.08 7.33 2.40
N LEU A 127 -6.76 6.25 1.66
CA LEU A 127 -6.34 4.99 2.27
C LEU A 127 -5.00 5.11 2.99
N GLN A 128 -4.16 6.07 2.60
CA GLN A 128 -2.94 6.37 3.34
C GLN A 128 -3.25 6.89 4.74
N TRP A 129 -4.21 7.81 4.85
CA TRP A 129 -4.64 8.34 6.15
C TRP A 129 -5.22 7.23 7.03
N LEU A 130 -6.04 6.33 6.48
CA LEU A 130 -6.54 5.17 7.22
C LEU A 130 -5.40 4.25 7.73
N ARG A 131 -4.40 3.95 6.88
CA ARG A 131 -3.23 3.17 7.30
C ARG A 131 -2.49 3.84 8.47
N ASP A 132 -2.34 5.16 8.42
CA ASP A 132 -1.68 5.92 9.46
C ASP A 132 -2.49 5.88 10.77
N GLN A 133 -3.82 6.00 10.72
CA GLN A 133 -4.69 5.84 11.90
C GLN A 133 -4.63 4.43 12.48
N ILE A 134 -4.67 3.40 11.64
CA ILE A 134 -4.49 2.00 12.08
C ILE A 134 -3.14 1.85 12.78
N ALA A 135 -2.07 2.44 12.24
CA ALA A 135 -0.74 2.41 12.83
C ALA A 135 -0.66 3.13 14.19
N LEU A 136 -1.51 4.12 14.46
CA LEU A 136 -1.58 4.85 15.74
C LEU A 136 -2.42 4.16 16.82
N LEU A 137 -3.21 3.13 16.46
CA LEU A 137 -4.02 2.39 17.44
C LEU A 137 -3.20 1.84 18.61
N SER A 138 -3.69 2.10 19.83
CA SER A 138 -3.10 1.65 21.08
C SER A 138 -3.32 0.15 21.31
N VAL A 139 -2.23 -0.61 21.35
CA VAL A 139 -2.25 -2.06 21.58
C VAL A 139 -2.12 -2.33 23.08
N ARG A 140 -3.17 -2.88 23.72
CA ARG A 140 -3.20 -3.16 25.17
C ARG A 140 -3.10 -4.64 25.51
N ASN A 141 -3.32 -5.51 24.53
CA ASN A 141 -3.28 -6.95 24.69
C ASN A 141 -2.96 -7.61 23.33
N ARG A 142 -2.78 -8.94 23.34
CA ARG A 142 -2.51 -9.73 22.14
C ARG A 142 -3.60 -9.57 21.07
N TRP A 143 -4.87 -9.49 21.46
CA TRP A 143 -6.00 -9.37 20.53
C TRP A 143 -6.01 -8.04 19.79
N HIS A 144 -5.64 -6.94 20.45
CA HIS A 144 -5.49 -5.64 19.79
C HIS A 144 -4.37 -5.66 18.74
N ALA A 145 -3.26 -6.36 19.03
CA ALA A 145 -2.17 -6.51 18.07
C ALA A 145 -2.63 -7.26 16.82
N LEU A 146 -3.38 -8.36 17.02
CA LEU A 146 -3.97 -9.15 15.93
C LEU A 146 -5.00 -8.34 15.13
N ALA A 147 -5.91 -7.64 15.80
CA ALA A 147 -6.91 -6.79 15.14
C ALA A 147 -6.27 -5.68 14.29
N LYS A 148 -5.25 -5.00 14.83
CA LYS A 148 -4.48 -3.98 14.10
C LYS A 148 -3.79 -4.56 12.86
N SER A 149 -3.23 -5.76 12.97
CA SER A 149 -2.62 -6.47 11.84
C SER A 149 -3.66 -6.86 10.78
N SER A 150 -4.84 -7.34 11.22
CA SER A 150 -5.97 -7.67 10.32
C SER A 150 -6.43 -6.44 9.56
N LEU A 151 -6.76 -5.35 10.26
CA LEU A 151 -7.23 -4.10 9.63
C LEU A 151 -6.26 -3.60 8.55
N ARG A 152 -4.95 -3.62 8.85
CA ARG A 152 -3.93 -3.23 7.86
C ARG A 152 -3.92 -4.18 6.66
N SER A 153 -4.01 -5.48 6.90
CA SER A 153 -3.98 -6.51 5.85
C SER A 153 -5.23 -6.45 4.97
N ASP A 154 -6.40 -6.28 5.58
CA ASP A 154 -7.68 -6.15 4.91
C ASP A 154 -7.71 -4.88 4.06
N LEU A 155 -7.22 -3.76 4.57
CA LEU A 155 -7.13 -2.51 3.80
C LEU A 155 -6.23 -2.65 2.56
N HIS A 156 -5.09 -3.33 2.68
CA HIS A 156 -4.23 -3.64 1.52
C HIS A 156 -4.93 -4.56 0.53
N TYR A 157 -5.59 -5.60 1.02
CA TYR A 157 -6.36 -6.52 0.20
C TYR A 157 -7.45 -5.78 -0.59
N GLN A 158 -8.24 -4.91 0.06
CA GLN A 158 -9.27 -4.14 -0.64
C GLN A 158 -8.65 -3.20 -1.67
N GLN A 159 -7.57 -2.48 -1.35
CA GLN A 159 -6.90 -1.61 -2.32
C GLN A 159 -6.40 -2.41 -3.54
N ARG A 160 -5.87 -3.62 -3.35
CA ARG A 160 -5.45 -4.50 -4.46
C ARG A 160 -6.63 -4.80 -5.39
N HIS A 161 -7.75 -5.22 -4.83
CA HIS A 161 -8.93 -5.62 -5.62
C HIS A 161 -9.60 -4.43 -6.31
N LEU A 162 -9.73 -3.30 -5.63
CA LEU A 162 -10.24 -2.07 -6.23
C LEU A 162 -9.31 -1.57 -7.36
N THR A 163 -7.99 -1.63 -7.18
CA THR A 163 -7.04 -1.26 -8.24
C THR A 163 -7.23 -2.14 -9.48
N ALA A 164 -7.39 -3.45 -9.29
CA ALA A 164 -7.66 -4.37 -10.38
C ALA A 164 -9.01 -4.07 -11.07
N GLU A 165 -10.04 -3.71 -10.30
CA GLU A 165 -11.35 -3.31 -10.85
C GLU A 165 -11.25 -2.05 -11.71
N VAL A 166 -10.56 -1.01 -11.22
CA VAL A 166 -10.32 0.23 -11.98
C VAL A 166 -9.67 -0.09 -13.33
N ILE A 167 -8.61 -0.91 -13.33
CA ILE A 167 -7.87 -1.29 -14.54
C ILE A 167 -8.72 -2.13 -15.51
N ARG A 168 -9.62 -2.98 -14.99
CA ARG A 168 -10.51 -3.80 -15.83
C ARG A 168 -11.64 -3.00 -16.46
N GLN A 169 -12.28 -2.14 -15.68
CA GLN A 169 -13.48 -1.41 -16.12
C GLN A 169 -13.14 -0.18 -16.95
N ILE A 170 -12.02 0.48 -16.64
CA ILE A 170 -11.66 1.75 -17.27
C ILE A 170 -10.59 1.50 -18.32
N LYS A 171 -10.93 1.75 -19.58
CA LYS A 171 -9.94 1.78 -20.67
C LYS A 171 -8.83 2.78 -20.33
N PRO A 172 -7.57 2.50 -20.69
CA PRO A 172 -6.47 3.43 -20.44
C PRO A 172 -6.79 4.85 -20.91
N LEU A 173 -6.70 5.81 -19.99
CA LEU A 173 -6.86 7.24 -20.25
C LEU A 173 -5.50 7.93 -20.20
N LYS A 174 -5.50 9.27 -20.35
CA LYS A 174 -4.29 10.10 -20.32
C LYS A 174 -3.49 10.00 -19.02
N SER A 175 -4.12 9.65 -17.90
CA SER A 175 -3.45 9.52 -16.59
C SER A 175 -4.18 8.53 -15.68
N ALA A 176 -3.44 8.01 -14.68
CA ALA A 176 -4.01 7.17 -13.62
C ALA A 176 -5.07 7.92 -12.81
N ALA A 177 -4.86 9.21 -12.51
CA ALA A 177 -5.84 10.06 -11.84
C ALA A 177 -7.17 10.11 -12.60
N ALA A 178 -7.15 10.31 -13.92
CA ALA A 178 -8.35 10.33 -14.75
C ALA A 178 -9.07 8.96 -14.77
N MET A 179 -8.33 7.86 -14.70
CA MET A 179 -8.94 6.53 -14.60
C MET A 179 -9.65 6.33 -13.26
N VAL A 180 -9.01 6.73 -12.16
CA VAL A 180 -9.58 6.65 -10.80
C VAL A 180 -10.81 7.56 -10.66
N GLU A 181 -10.74 8.80 -11.15
CA GLU A 181 -11.87 9.74 -11.14
C GLU A 181 -13.06 9.19 -11.94
N LYS A 182 -12.81 8.60 -13.12
CA LYS A 182 -13.88 8.00 -13.93
C LYS A 182 -14.51 6.79 -13.25
N TRP A 183 -13.69 5.91 -12.64
CA TRP A 183 -14.20 4.79 -11.86
C TRP A 183 -15.03 5.28 -10.65
N ALA A 184 -14.52 6.27 -9.91
CA ALA A 184 -15.20 6.83 -8.76
C ALA A 184 -16.54 7.48 -9.13
N GLY A 185 -16.60 8.21 -10.26
CA GLY A 185 -17.85 8.79 -10.77
C GLY A 185 -18.91 7.77 -11.18
N ASN A 186 -18.50 6.54 -11.51
CA ASN A 186 -19.41 5.43 -11.82
C ASN A 186 -19.82 4.62 -10.58
N ASN A 187 -19.23 4.89 -9.41
CA ASN A 187 -19.42 4.12 -8.20
C ASN A 187 -20.05 4.98 -7.10
N SER A 188 -21.39 4.91 -6.98
CA SER A 188 -22.15 5.71 -6.03
C SER A 188 -21.75 5.49 -4.57
N SER A 189 -21.20 4.32 -4.22
CA SER A 189 -20.71 4.01 -2.88
C SER A 189 -19.52 4.89 -2.45
N VAL A 190 -18.76 5.45 -3.41
CA VAL A 190 -17.59 6.31 -3.12
C VAL A 190 -18.02 7.57 -2.38
N VAL A 191 -19.21 8.12 -2.66
CA VAL A 191 -19.73 9.32 -1.98
C VAL A 191 -19.97 9.02 -0.50
N GLN A 192 -20.65 7.91 -0.19
CA GLN A 192 -20.94 7.51 1.19
C GLN A 192 -19.64 7.25 1.97
N TYR A 193 -18.69 6.56 1.36
CA TYR A 193 -17.37 6.33 1.93
C TYR A 193 -16.61 7.66 2.20
N SER A 194 -16.62 8.59 1.25
CA SER A 194 -15.95 9.89 1.40
C SER A 194 -16.53 10.73 2.54
N THR A 195 -17.85 10.68 2.73
CA THR A 195 -18.53 11.31 3.86
C THR A 195 -18.07 10.69 5.19
N LEU A 196 -18.06 9.36 5.29
CA LEU A 196 -17.56 8.66 6.48
C LEU A 196 -16.12 9.07 6.80
N ILE A 197 -15.22 9.10 5.80
CA ILE A 197 -13.82 9.51 6.03
C ILE A 197 -13.73 10.95 6.53
N THR A 198 -14.55 11.85 6.00
CA THR A 198 -14.60 13.25 6.45
C THR A 198 -15.04 13.34 7.91
N GLU A 199 -16.08 12.60 8.31
CA GLU A 199 -16.54 12.51 9.69
C GLU A 199 -15.47 11.94 10.63
N LEU A 200 -14.80 10.85 10.22
CA LEU A 200 -13.73 10.25 11.02
C LEU A 200 -12.54 11.21 11.19
N LYS A 201 -12.17 11.98 10.16
CA LYS A 201 -11.13 13.01 10.22
C LYS A 201 -11.49 14.17 11.15
N ALA A 202 -12.78 14.46 11.33
CA ALA A 202 -13.26 15.48 12.25
C ALA A 202 -13.35 14.98 13.71
N SER A 203 -13.29 13.67 13.94
CA SER A 203 -13.33 13.08 15.28
C SER A 203 -12.04 13.37 16.06
N SER A 204 -12.18 13.64 17.36
CA SER A 204 -11.07 13.85 18.29
C SER A 204 -10.41 12.55 18.76
N ALA A 205 -11.11 11.42 18.64
CA ALA A 205 -10.61 10.10 18.99
C ALA A 205 -11.07 9.08 17.96
N ILE A 206 -10.12 8.29 17.46
CA ILE A 206 -10.36 7.20 16.51
C ILE A 206 -9.98 5.89 17.20
N ASP A 207 -10.89 4.92 17.20
CA ASP A 207 -10.71 3.63 17.85
C ASP A 207 -10.78 2.45 16.85
N PHE A 208 -10.68 1.23 17.38
CA PHE A 208 -10.74 0.01 16.59
C PHE A 208 -12.07 -0.17 15.87
N ALA A 209 -13.20 0.21 16.49
CA ALA A 209 -14.52 0.01 15.90
C ALA A 209 -14.73 0.94 14.70
N MET A 210 -14.35 2.22 14.86
CA MET A 210 -14.41 3.23 13.81
C MET A 210 -13.55 2.84 12.59
N LEU A 211 -12.33 2.36 12.83
CA LEU A 211 -11.45 1.91 11.73
C LEU A 211 -11.90 0.59 11.11
N SER A 212 -12.49 -0.31 11.89
CA SER A 212 -13.11 -1.54 11.34
C SER A 212 -14.27 -1.21 10.41
N LEU A 213 -15.12 -0.26 10.81
CA LEU A 213 -16.19 0.25 9.96
C LEU A 213 -15.63 0.86 8.66
N ALA A 214 -14.62 1.74 8.77
CA ALA A 214 -14.01 2.37 7.59
C ALA A 214 -13.43 1.34 6.61
N VAL A 215 -12.67 0.36 7.10
CA VAL A 215 -12.09 -0.71 6.25
C VAL A 215 -13.19 -1.55 5.60
N ASN A 216 -14.29 -1.81 6.32
CA ASN A 216 -15.45 -2.51 5.76
C ASN A 216 -16.18 -1.67 4.70
N GLU A 217 -16.26 -0.35 4.84
CA GLU A 217 -16.82 0.51 3.79
C GLU A 217 -15.92 0.51 2.52
N VAL A 218 -14.59 0.44 2.67
CA VAL A 218 -13.70 0.26 1.51
C VAL A 218 -14.03 -1.05 0.77
N HIS A 219 -14.34 -2.12 1.50
CA HIS A 219 -14.73 -3.40 0.88
C HIS A 219 -16.00 -3.26 0.03
N LYS A 220 -16.99 -2.51 0.49
CA LYS A 220 -18.25 -2.25 -0.24
C LYS A 220 -18.08 -1.41 -1.51
N LEU A 221 -16.91 -0.78 -1.71
CA LEU A 221 -16.61 -0.08 -2.95
C LEU A 221 -16.37 -1.06 -4.11
N LEU A 222 -16.03 -2.32 -3.82
CA LEU A 222 -15.80 -3.32 -4.86
C LEU A 222 -17.13 -3.75 -5.45
N GLN A 223 -17.33 -3.50 -6.74
CA GLN A 223 -18.57 -3.83 -7.45
C GLN A 223 -18.51 -5.21 -8.13
N SER A 224 -17.31 -5.73 -8.38
CA SER A 224 -17.13 -7.04 -9.01
C SER A 224 -17.34 -8.19 -8.04
N ASP A 225 -18.20 -9.15 -8.39
CA ASP A 225 -18.46 -10.37 -7.60
C ASP A 225 -17.27 -11.35 -7.56
N ARG A 226 -16.26 -11.16 -8.43
CA ARG A 226 -15.09 -12.04 -8.53
C ARG A 226 -13.82 -11.31 -8.11
N PRO A 227 -13.22 -11.67 -6.95
CA PRO A 227 -11.92 -11.13 -6.58
C PRO A 227 -10.86 -11.49 -7.63
N LEU A 228 -9.83 -10.66 -7.73
CA LEU A 228 -8.65 -10.93 -8.54
C LEU A 228 -8.06 -12.29 -8.14
N ALA A 229 -7.96 -13.21 -9.09
CA ALA A 229 -7.26 -14.47 -8.87
C ALA A 229 -5.76 -14.21 -8.72
N SER A 230 -5.12 -14.90 -7.77
CA SER A 230 -3.66 -14.89 -7.66
C SER A 230 -3.05 -15.41 -8.96
N ALA A 231 -2.09 -14.69 -9.51
CA ALA A 231 -1.29 -15.17 -10.63
C ALA A 231 -0.51 -16.40 -10.17
N SER A 232 -0.42 -17.43 -11.01
CA SER A 232 0.42 -18.61 -10.74
C SER A 232 1.88 -18.26 -10.97
#